data_AF-A0A830HBX8-F1
#
_entry.id   AF-A0A830HBX8-F1
#
_cell.length_a   1.000
_cell.length_b   1.000
_cell.length_c   1.000
_cell.angle_alpha   90.00
_cell.angle_beta   90.00
_cell.angle_gamma   90.00
#
_symmetry.space_group_name_H-M   'P 1'
#
loop_
_entity.id
_entity.type
_entity.pdbx_description
1 polymer ?
#
loop_
_entity_poly.entity_id
_entity_poly.type
_entity_poly.pdbx_seq_one_letter_code
_entity_poly.pdbx_strand_id
1 'polypeptide(L)'
;MAPKVSPSSSSPPLSSMHCPLVLILTLPRNRRRLATTLLHLRSHTPLTDILVVHGFDGNLAAQQHNVPPLSIDAFEAMPSLRSQNVKVYRGWPVTDDIQAARVVGSSTNTTSPENAWLQYESRFIKLWNADRLRYADFHCRRLTAGDVGCGIAHARAWDIAAAQPEGRPTIILEDDVALLPGFGDAVTSELAALALAEARWHLIHIHSSKYARRRERPFDTPENYRGSLYVAEHRKLLDAYCVSQSGARILASSGYLSHLFPVDDFIPALYSEHPRLDVMDLPCVRRARDAGFVALTFGDDDALQQGVASNRMVGSDSNRAHLIAGDFGVELGGEDCADAVTRVGHADKISKLPETCIVNIHGASLSPACAAAAAESLKRHSFVVLRLPSDGAVLANPLLHSIVDTEALWTQFFASDDDDGSIKRSCIGRGGRAGEHNELMCHGCGWTKQRLREQYHIVCGAWPAEDATSSSSPYVMPSRAVSEASRVFADCMRDVAIQIVSAITPEAVEQLPPLESDASVLDAFHYFNDSSKSANLTNMSAHTDPGLLTMTSTSFVAGLEVQDASTGAWIPVEALCSPMFDVVVFAADVLGSYGVPVCAHRVTMPTPGKESGERVSVVYELRVS
;
A
#
# COMPACT_ATOMS: atom_id res chain seq x y z
N MET A 1 -46.52 -24.61 44.50
CA MET A 1 -46.22 -23.17 44.51
C MET A 1 -44.71 -23.00 44.43
N ALA A 2 -44.20 -22.75 43.22
CA ALA A 2 -42.81 -22.37 42.97
C ALA A 2 -42.80 -20.90 42.54
N PRO A 3 -41.83 -20.08 42.95
CA PRO A 3 -41.90 -18.63 42.76
C PRO A 3 -41.65 -18.27 41.29
N LYS A 4 -42.51 -17.40 40.75
CA LYS A 4 -42.29 -16.72 39.47
C LYS A 4 -41.10 -15.79 39.60
N VAL A 5 -40.03 -16.06 38.86
CA VAL A 5 -38.95 -15.09 38.61
C VAL A 5 -39.42 -14.17 37.47
N SER A 6 -39.57 -12.89 37.76
CA SER A 6 -39.83 -11.83 36.80
C SER A 6 -38.59 -11.57 35.94
N PRO A 7 -38.70 -11.39 34.61
CA PRO A 7 -37.57 -11.00 33.79
C PRO A 7 -37.22 -9.53 34.08
N SER A 8 -36.02 -9.29 34.61
CA SER A 8 -35.47 -7.93 34.71
C SER A 8 -35.11 -7.46 33.31
N SER A 9 -36.02 -6.70 32.69
CA SER A 9 -35.76 -5.93 31.49
C SER A 9 -34.91 -4.70 31.84
N SER A 10 -33.60 -4.82 31.63
CA SER A 10 -32.74 -3.65 31.48
C SER A 10 -31.81 -3.91 30.30
N SER A 11 -32.33 -3.76 29.09
CA SER A 11 -31.49 -3.53 27.92
C SER A 11 -30.65 -2.27 28.20
N PRO A 12 -29.32 -2.29 28.00
CA PRO A 12 -28.53 -1.10 28.20
C PRO A 12 -28.97 -0.02 27.18
N PRO A 13 -28.91 1.26 27.53
CA PRO A 13 -29.24 2.33 26.60
C PRO A 13 -28.31 2.31 25.39
N LEU A 14 -28.85 2.65 24.22
CA LEU A 14 -28.17 2.86 22.92
C LEU A 14 -26.95 3.82 22.98
N SER A 15 -26.76 4.52 24.10
CA SER A 15 -25.62 5.40 24.38
C SER A 15 -24.32 4.66 24.74
N SER A 16 -24.27 3.33 24.65
CA SER A 16 -23.12 2.50 25.05
C SER A 16 -22.44 1.75 23.89
N MET A 17 -22.82 2.00 22.63
CA MET A 17 -22.04 1.46 21.51
C MET A 17 -20.66 2.11 21.48
N HIS A 18 -19.68 1.39 22.00
CA HIS A 18 -18.28 1.77 21.88
C HIS A 18 -17.92 1.81 20.39
N CYS A 19 -17.37 2.95 19.94
CA CYS A 19 -16.78 3.08 18.61
C CYS A 19 -15.81 1.90 18.38
N PRO A 20 -15.84 1.20 17.23
CA PRO A 20 -14.91 0.11 16.98
C PRO A 20 -13.46 0.58 17.15
N LEU A 21 -12.60 -0.29 17.67
CA LEU A 21 -11.16 -0.04 17.61
C LEU A 21 -10.69 -0.30 16.17
N VAL A 22 -9.84 0.55 15.62
CA VAL A 22 -9.18 0.30 14.33
C VAL A 22 -7.73 -0.08 14.58
N LEU A 23 -7.31 -1.23 14.08
CA LEU A 23 -5.93 -1.67 14.04
C LEU A 23 -5.43 -1.63 12.61
N ILE A 24 -4.32 -0.94 12.37
CA ILE A 24 -3.62 -0.99 11.09
C ILE A 24 -2.38 -1.85 11.26
N LEU A 25 -2.35 -2.96 10.52
CA LEU A 25 -1.21 -3.86 10.46
C LEU A 25 -0.20 -3.29 9.49
N THR A 26 1.03 -3.18 9.94
CA THR A 26 2.09 -2.71 9.06
C THR A 26 3.37 -3.51 9.25
N LEU A 27 4.06 -3.75 8.15
CA LEU A 27 5.46 -4.19 8.21
C LEU A 27 6.35 -2.94 8.35
N PRO A 28 7.42 -2.96 9.16
CA PRO A 28 8.26 -1.79 9.47
C PRO A 28 8.79 -1.00 8.25
N ARG A 29 8.77 -1.63 7.08
CA ARG A 29 9.27 -1.09 5.81
C ARG A 29 8.20 -0.39 4.96
N ASN A 30 6.90 -0.42 5.31
CA ASN A 30 5.81 0.06 4.44
C ASN A 30 5.12 1.33 4.94
N ARG A 31 5.91 2.37 5.23
CA ARG A 31 5.46 3.62 5.88
C ARG A 31 4.45 4.45 5.05
N ARG A 32 4.38 4.32 3.71
CA ARG A 32 3.41 5.04 2.85
C ARG A 32 2.04 4.46 2.83
N ARG A 33 2.00 3.14 2.79
CA ARG A 33 0.79 2.34 2.88
C ARG A 33 0.06 2.71 4.17
N LEU A 34 0.79 2.65 5.28
CA LEU A 34 0.31 3.11 6.58
C LEU A 34 -0.14 4.58 6.58
N ALA A 35 0.67 5.51 6.05
CA ALA A 35 0.32 6.94 6.03
C ALA A 35 -0.93 7.21 5.19
N THR A 36 -1.07 6.56 4.03
CA THR A 36 -2.21 6.68 3.12
C THR A 36 -3.49 6.13 3.77
N THR A 37 -3.42 4.96 4.40
CA THR A 37 -4.57 4.39 5.13
C THR A 37 -4.95 5.26 6.34
N LEU A 38 -3.98 5.77 7.09
CA LEU A 38 -4.21 6.68 8.22
C LEU A 38 -4.85 8.01 7.78
N LEU A 39 -4.46 8.53 6.61
CA LEU A 39 -5.03 9.75 6.02
C LEU A 39 -6.49 9.54 5.58
N HIS A 40 -6.78 8.44 4.89
CA HIS A 40 -8.14 8.11 4.49
C HIS A 40 -9.07 7.92 5.70
N LEU A 41 -8.59 7.24 6.75
CA LEU A 41 -9.36 7.06 7.99
C LEU A 41 -9.66 8.37 8.72
N ARG A 42 -8.73 9.33 8.67
CA ARG A 42 -8.89 10.64 9.32
C ARG A 42 -9.78 11.60 8.52
N SER A 43 -9.91 11.40 7.22
CA SER A 43 -10.73 12.24 6.34
C SER A 43 -12.19 11.78 6.20
N HIS A 44 -12.54 10.56 6.65
CA HIS A 44 -13.84 9.92 6.33
C HIS A 44 -14.60 9.31 7.55
N THR A 45 -14.88 10.13 8.57
CA THR A 45 -15.87 9.88 9.66
C THR A 45 -15.47 8.83 10.75
N PRO A 46 -16.26 8.58 11.82
CA PRO A 46 -15.97 8.73 13.28
C PRO A 46 -14.97 7.74 13.95
N LEU A 47 -14.13 7.06 13.19
CA LEU A 47 -13.16 6.08 13.67
C LEU A 47 -11.96 6.76 14.37
N THR A 48 -12.15 7.16 15.64
CA THR A 48 -11.15 7.97 16.37
C THR A 48 -10.08 7.14 17.10
N ASP A 49 -10.36 5.86 17.38
CA ASP A 49 -9.46 5.00 18.15
C ASP A 49 -8.69 4.11 17.18
N ILE A 50 -7.56 4.64 16.67
CA ILE A 50 -6.68 3.95 15.73
C ILE A 50 -5.37 3.56 16.43
N LEU A 51 -4.97 2.29 16.32
CA LEU A 51 -3.65 1.81 16.75
C LEU A 51 -2.92 1.15 15.58
N VAL A 52 -1.60 1.29 15.55
CA VAL A 52 -0.74 0.66 14.54
C VAL A 52 -0.03 -0.54 15.16
N VAL A 53 -0.09 -1.69 14.50
CA VAL A 53 0.51 -2.94 14.96
C VAL A 53 1.64 -3.32 14.01
N HIS A 54 2.87 -3.34 14.53
CA HIS A 54 4.06 -3.70 13.78
C HIS A 54 4.37 -5.20 13.90
N GLY A 55 4.63 -5.87 12.77
CA GLY A 55 4.90 -7.31 12.72
C GLY A 55 6.22 -7.77 13.37
N PHE A 56 7.27 -6.92 13.38
CA PHE A 56 8.62 -7.31 13.83
C PHE A 56 9.09 -6.65 15.12
N ASP A 57 8.31 -5.76 15.73
CA ASP A 57 8.72 -5.10 16.96
C ASP A 57 8.67 -6.06 18.15
N GLY A 58 9.75 -6.15 18.93
CA GLY A 58 9.84 -7.06 20.07
C GLY A 58 9.03 -6.62 21.30
N ASN A 59 8.41 -5.43 21.27
CA ASN A 59 7.66 -4.87 22.40
C ASN A 59 6.15 -5.10 22.24
N LEU A 60 5.55 -5.75 23.24
CA LEU A 60 4.11 -6.04 23.40
C LEU A 60 3.22 -4.80 23.61
N ALA A 61 3.79 -3.59 23.63
CA ALA A 61 3.03 -2.38 23.86
C ALA A 61 2.52 -1.82 22.53
N ALA A 62 1.21 -1.92 22.28
CA ALA A 62 0.54 -1.07 21.32
C ALA A 62 0.84 0.39 21.70
N GLN A 63 1.62 1.09 20.87
CA GLN A 63 2.00 2.46 21.17
C GLN A 63 0.83 3.39 20.79
N GLN A 64 0.20 3.98 21.79
CA GLN A 64 -0.53 5.23 21.58
C GLN A 64 0.49 6.33 21.28
N HIS A 65 0.57 6.73 20.01
CA HIS A 65 1.12 8.00 19.54
C HIS A 65 2.57 8.42 19.90
N ASN A 66 3.47 7.51 20.27
CA ASN A 66 4.91 7.85 20.32
C ASN A 66 5.77 6.74 19.71
N VAL A 67 6.14 6.93 18.45
CA VAL A 67 6.99 6.05 17.64
C VAL A 67 8.46 6.24 18.07
N PRO A 68 9.15 5.25 18.67
CA PRO A 68 10.61 5.25 18.70
C PRO A 68 11.14 4.83 17.32
N PRO A 69 12.34 5.31 16.95
CA PRO A 69 12.92 5.03 15.64
C PRO A 69 13.38 3.58 15.59
N LEU A 70 12.73 2.75 14.79
CA LEU A 70 13.18 1.39 14.53
C LEU A 70 13.65 1.26 13.08
N SER A 71 14.96 1.38 12.94
CA SER A 71 15.75 0.82 11.84
C SER A 71 15.98 -0.65 12.15
N ILE A 72 15.12 -1.54 11.69
CA ILE A 72 15.40 -2.97 11.71
C ILE A 72 15.12 -3.51 10.32
N ASP A 73 16.20 -3.89 9.64
CA ASP A 73 16.12 -4.71 8.44
C ASP A 73 15.41 -6.02 8.79
N ALA A 74 14.64 -6.59 7.85
CA ALA A 74 13.94 -7.87 8.04
C ALA A 74 14.89 -9.01 8.48
N PHE A 75 16.19 -8.87 8.24
CA PHE A 75 17.25 -9.78 8.70
C PHE A 75 17.64 -9.58 10.19
N GLU A 76 17.55 -8.36 10.73
CA GLU A 76 17.87 -8.05 12.14
C GLU A 76 16.73 -8.41 13.12
N ALA A 77 15.52 -8.68 12.62
CA ALA A 77 14.37 -9.13 13.43
C ALA A 77 14.39 -10.65 13.73
N MET A 78 15.17 -11.45 12.99
CA MET A 78 15.25 -12.91 13.16
C MET A 78 15.66 -13.37 14.57
N PRO A 79 16.56 -12.67 15.30
CA PRO A 79 16.87 -13.01 16.69
C PRO A 79 15.73 -12.76 17.69
N SER A 80 14.85 -11.77 17.47
CA SER A 80 13.70 -11.50 18.36
C SER A 80 12.61 -12.57 18.20
N LEU A 81 12.45 -13.10 16.98
CA LEU A 81 11.54 -14.22 16.67
C LEU A 81 11.93 -15.52 17.40
N ARG A 82 13.22 -15.76 17.68
CA ARG A 82 13.71 -16.91 18.46
C ARG A 82 13.09 -16.99 19.86
N SER A 83 12.72 -15.85 20.46
CA SER A 83 12.14 -15.81 21.81
C SER A 83 10.65 -16.14 21.87
N GLN A 84 9.96 -16.20 20.71
CA GLN A 84 8.49 -16.30 20.63
C GLN A 84 7.97 -17.71 20.28
N ASN A 85 8.85 -18.72 20.19
CA ASN A 85 8.51 -20.13 19.90
C ASN A 85 7.62 -20.30 18.65
N VAL A 86 7.84 -19.46 17.63
CA VAL A 86 7.12 -19.49 16.36
C VAL A 86 7.62 -20.65 15.51
N LYS A 87 6.70 -21.48 15.01
CA LYS A 87 7.02 -22.67 14.22
C LYS A 87 6.26 -22.68 12.92
N VAL A 88 6.97 -22.87 11.81
CA VAL A 88 6.37 -23.00 10.47
C VAL A 88 5.68 -24.36 10.33
N TYR A 89 4.49 -24.36 9.73
CA TYR A 89 3.75 -25.58 9.45
C TYR A 89 4.55 -26.51 8.52
N ARG A 90 4.83 -27.73 9.00
CA ARG A 90 5.64 -28.72 8.27
C ARG A 90 5.06 -29.16 6.93
N GLY A 91 3.75 -29.04 6.73
CA GLY A 91 3.11 -29.38 5.46
C GLY A 91 3.19 -28.27 4.41
N TRP A 92 3.90 -27.17 4.67
CA TRP A 92 3.97 -26.01 3.78
C TRP A 92 5.40 -25.69 3.34
N PRO A 93 5.65 -25.44 2.04
CA PRO A 93 4.76 -25.66 0.89
C PRO A 93 4.65 -27.14 0.50
N VAL A 94 3.71 -27.48 -0.41
CA VAL A 94 3.75 -28.75 -1.16
C VAL A 94 4.41 -28.50 -2.51
N THR A 95 5.65 -28.97 -2.66
CA THR A 95 6.49 -28.73 -3.85
C THR A 95 6.88 -30.01 -4.58
N ASP A 96 6.60 -31.18 -4.02
CA ASP A 96 6.91 -32.47 -4.62
C ASP A 96 5.92 -33.57 -4.24
N ASP A 97 6.08 -34.70 -4.92
CA ASP A 97 5.30 -35.93 -4.77
C ASP A 97 5.36 -36.54 -3.37
N ILE A 98 6.50 -36.40 -2.67
CA ILE A 98 6.69 -36.94 -1.31
C ILE A 98 5.87 -36.12 -0.31
N GLN A 99 5.89 -34.79 -0.46
CA GLN A 99 5.09 -33.87 0.34
C GLN A 99 3.60 -34.05 0.03
N ALA A 100 3.21 -34.21 -1.24
CA ALA A 100 1.84 -34.55 -1.62
C ALA A 100 1.38 -35.88 -1.00
N ALA A 101 2.25 -36.89 -0.94
CA ALA A 101 1.96 -38.16 -0.25
C ALA A 101 1.68 -37.99 1.24
N ARG A 102 2.41 -37.11 1.94
CA ARG A 102 2.14 -36.78 3.35
C ARG A 102 0.78 -36.11 3.53
N VAL A 103 0.39 -35.23 2.61
CA VAL A 103 -0.88 -34.49 2.65
C VAL A 103 -2.08 -35.39 2.33
N VAL A 104 -1.93 -36.29 1.37
CA VAL A 104 -3.01 -37.21 0.94
C VAL A 104 -3.14 -38.41 1.89
N GLY A 105 -2.03 -38.83 2.51
CA GLY A 105 -1.87 -40.06 3.27
C GLY A 105 -2.08 -39.91 4.78
N SER A 106 -3.34 -39.84 5.21
CA SER A 106 -3.77 -40.25 6.55
C SER A 106 -4.73 -41.45 6.55
N SER A 107 -5.06 -42.05 5.39
CA SER A 107 -5.97 -43.21 5.35
C SER A 107 -5.65 -44.37 4.40
N THR A 108 -4.67 -44.29 3.48
CA THR A 108 -4.34 -45.43 2.60
C THR A 108 -2.85 -45.54 2.29
N ASN A 109 -2.20 -46.55 2.86
CA ASN A 109 -0.75 -46.77 2.89
C ASN A 109 -0.17 -47.39 1.59
N THR A 110 -0.73 -47.09 0.41
CA THR A 110 -0.45 -47.85 -0.83
C THR A 110 -0.23 -47.00 -2.09
N THR A 111 -0.18 -45.67 -2.00
CA THR A 111 0.01 -44.82 -3.18
C THR A 111 1.51 -44.55 -3.39
N SER A 112 2.06 -44.84 -4.58
CA SER A 112 3.42 -44.40 -4.94
C SER A 112 3.49 -42.85 -4.94
N PRO A 113 4.66 -42.23 -4.67
CA PRO A 113 4.77 -40.77 -4.63
C PRO A 113 4.18 -40.06 -5.85
N GLU A 114 4.47 -40.55 -7.06
CA GLU A 114 3.93 -40.00 -8.32
C GLU A 114 2.39 -40.04 -8.37
N ASN A 115 1.78 -41.10 -7.86
CA ASN A 115 0.32 -41.22 -7.79
C ASN A 115 -0.27 -40.36 -6.67
N ALA A 116 0.51 -39.97 -5.67
CA ALA A 116 0.05 -39.11 -4.59
C ALA A 116 -0.20 -37.68 -5.07
N TRP A 117 0.63 -37.17 -5.98
CA TRP A 117 0.38 -35.87 -6.61
C TRP A 117 -0.91 -35.87 -7.43
N LEU A 118 -1.14 -36.91 -8.23
CA LEU A 118 -2.39 -37.06 -8.99
C LEU A 118 -3.63 -37.18 -8.08
N GLN A 119 -3.50 -37.84 -6.93
CA GLN A 119 -4.59 -37.92 -5.95
C GLN A 119 -4.82 -36.59 -5.23
N TYR A 120 -3.75 -35.89 -4.86
CA TYR A 120 -3.79 -34.55 -4.29
C TYR A 120 -4.52 -33.60 -5.25
N GLU A 121 -4.07 -33.58 -6.51
CA GLU A 121 -4.66 -32.78 -7.57
C GLU A 121 -6.11 -33.17 -7.85
N SER A 122 -6.44 -34.46 -7.88
CA SER A 122 -7.83 -34.92 -8.07
C SER A 122 -8.75 -34.46 -6.94
N ARG A 123 -8.29 -34.46 -5.68
CA ARG A 123 -9.06 -33.93 -4.54
C ARG A 123 -9.25 -32.42 -4.65
N PHE A 124 -8.18 -31.70 -4.98
CA PHE A 124 -8.21 -30.25 -5.19
C PHE A 124 -9.22 -29.88 -6.29
N ILE A 125 -9.16 -30.58 -7.42
CA ILE A 125 -10.12 -30.44 -8.53
C ILE A 125 -11.53 -30.76 -8.04
N LYS A 126 -11.78 -31.90 -7.38
CA LYS A 126 -13.14 -32.25 -6.93
C LYS A 126 -13.79 -31.21 -6.02
N LEU A 127 -13.00 -30.65 -5.10
CA LEU A 127 -13.48 -29.62 -4.19
C LEU A 127 -13.63 -28.27 -4.93
N TRP A 128 -12.69 -27.93 -5.81
CA TRP A 128 -12.58 -26.63 -6.49
C TRP A 128 -12.40 -26.75 -8.02
N ASN A 129 -13.35 -27.42 -8.69
CA ASN A 129 -13.25 -27.92 -10.08
C ASN A 129 -12.97 -26.85 -11.15
N ALA A 130 -13.22 -25.58 -10.89
CA ALA A 130 -13.15 -24.52 -11.88
C ALA A 130 -11.86 -23.67 -11.82
N ASP A 131 -11.04 -23.81 -10.78
CA ASP A 131 -10.03 -22.80 -10.44
C ASP A 131 -8.59 -23.33 -10.28
N ARG A 132 -8.32 -24.51 -10.85
CA ARG A 132 -7.04 -25.23 -10.79
C ARG A 132 -5.80 -24.37 -11.08
N LEU A 133 -5.85 -23.54 -12.13
CA LEU A 133 -4.68 -22.82 -12.66
C LEU A 133 -4.20 -21.64 -11.80
N ARG A 134 -4.99 -21.17 -10.82
CA ARG A 134 -4.59 -20.03 -9.97
C ARG A 134 -4.21 -20.43 -8.54
N TYR A 135 -4.56 -21.64 -8.11
CA TYR A 135 -4.60 -21.98 -6.68
C TYR A 135 -3.76 -23.16 -6.26
N ALA A 136 -3.45 -24.10 -7.17
CA ALA A 136 -2.35 -25.03 -6.93
C ALA A 136 -1.08 -24.24 -6.60
N ASP A 137 -0.77 -23.19 -7.38
CA ASP A 137 0.38 -22.33 -7.15
C ASP A 137 0.36 -21.65 -5.78
N PHE A 138 -0.81 -21.29 -5.23
CA PHE A 138 -0.92 -20.68 -3.91
C PHE A 138 -0.58 -21.65 -2.77
N HIS A 139 -1.08 -22.89 -2.80
CA HIS A 139 -0.74 -23.88 -1.75
C HIS A 139 0.58 -24.61 -2.01
N CYS A 140 1.14 -24.45 -3.21
CA CYS A 140 2.45 -24.97 -3.61
C CYS A 140 3.56 -23.91 -3.55
N ARG A 141 3.28 -22.67 -3.10
CA ARG A 141 4.29 -21.61 -2.98
C ARG A 141 5.02 -21.65 -1.65
N ARG A 142 6.33 -21.41 -1.69
CA ARG A 142 7.15 -21.18 -0.50
C ARG A 142 6.60 -20.00 0.31
N LEU A 143 6.69 -20.10 1.64
CA LEU A 143 6.47 -18.96 2.53
C LEU A 143 7.51 -17.88 2.28
N THR A 144 7.06 -16.65 2.16
CA THR A 144 7.91 -15.46 2.08
C THR A 144 8.10 -14.88 3.48
N ALA A 145 9.14 -14.06 3.66
CA ALA A 145 9.30 -13.30 4.92
C ALA A 145 8.10 -12.37 5.18
N GLY A 146 7.47 -11.88 4.11
CA GLY A 146 6.22 -11.11 4.18
C GLY A 146 5.07 -11.92 4.77
N ASP A 147 4.88 -13.18 4.34
CA ASP A 147 3.82 -14.05 4.90
C ASP A 147 4.02 -14.32 6.40
N VAL A 148 5.27 -14.51 6.82
CA VAL A 148 5.62 -14.71 8.24
C VAL A 148 5.36 -13.43 9.04
N GLY A 149 5.82 -12.28 8.56
CA GLY A 149 5.60 -10.99 9.21
C GLY A 149 4.12 -10.63 9.30
N CYS A 150 3.37 -10.85 8.22
CA CYS A 150 1.92 -10.70 8.15
C CYS A 150 1.24 -11.59 9.20
N GLY A 151 1.50 -12.89 9.20
CA GLY A 151 0.92 -13.82 10.17
C GLY A 151 1.16 -13.43 11.64
N ILE A 152 2.37 -12.95 11.97
CA ILE A 152 2.69 -12.48 13.32
C ILE A 152 1.96 -11.17 13.66
N ALA A 153 1.87 -10.23 12.71
CA ALA A 153 1.15 -8.97 12.91
C ALA A 153 -0.34 -9.22 13.20
N HIS A 154 -0.99 -10.12 12.44
CA HIS A 154 -2.38 -10.50 12.70
C HIS A 154 -2.54 -11.18 14.07
N ALA A 155 -1.65 -12.10 14.43
CA ALA A 155 -1.70 -12.76 15.75
C ALA A 155 -1.67 -11.76 16.91
N ARG A 156 -0.79 -10.74 16.83
CA ARG A 156 -0.72 -9.66 17.81
C ARG A 156 -1.98 -8.79 17.82
N ALA A 157 -2.52 -8.48 16.64
CA ALA A 157 -3.76 -7.74 16.54
C ALA A 157 -4.94 -8.51 17.15
N TRP A 158 -4.96 -9.84 17.05
CA TRP A 158 -5.96 -10.68 17.73
C TRP A 158 -5.83 -10.60 19.25
N ASP A 159 -4.61 -10.59 19.79
CA ASP A 159 -4.39 -10.40 21.23
C ASP A 159 -4.91 -9.03 21.72
N ILE A 160 -4.60 -7.96 20.96
CA ILE A 160 -5.09 -6.60 21.25
C ILE A 160 -6.62 -6.53 21.19
N ALA A 161 -7.22 -7.12 20.14
CA ALA A 161 -8.66 -7.16 19.94
C ALA A 161 -9.37 -8.00 21.03
N ALA A 162 -8.76 -9.10 21.48
CA ALA A 162 -9.28 -9.96 22.53
C ALA A 162 -9.29 -9.27 23.92
N ALA A 163 -8.35 -8.35 24.13
CA ALA A 163 -8.22 -7.56 25.36
C ALA A 163 -9.12 -6.31 25.41
N GLN A 164 -9.86 -6.00 24.34
CA GLN A 164 -10.80 -4.87 24.33
C GLN A 164 -11.95 -5.06 25.33
N PRO A 165 -12.67 -3.99 25.72
CA PRO A 165 -13.90 -4.10 26.51
C PRO A 165 -14.94 -5.04 25.88
N GLU A 166 -15.80 -5.61 26.72
CA GLU A 166 -16.83 -6.54 26.27
C GLU A 166 -17.75 -5.92 25.20
N GLY A 167 -17.97 -6.67 24.12
CA GLY A 167 -18.83 -6.24 23.02
C GLY A 167 -18.22 -5.21 22.06
N ARG A 168 -16.99 -4.71 22.30
CA ARG A 168 -16.32 -3.76 21.39
C ARG A 168 -15.69 -4.51 20.19
N PRO A 169 -16.17 -4.33 18.95
CA PRO A 169 -15.54 -4.93 17.77
C PRO A 169 -14.24 -4.20 17.39
N THR A 170 -13.38 -4.88 16.64
CA THR A 170 -12.13 -4.33 16.12
C THR A 170 -12.09 -4.46 14.60
N ILE A 171 -11.82 -3.37 13.89
CA ILE A 171 -11.54 -3.34 12.46
C ILE A 171 -10.03 -3.53 12.31
N ILE A 172 -9.61 -4.49 11.48
CA ILE A 172 -8.22 -4.78 11.18
C ILE A 172 -8.00 -4.51 9.69
N LEU A 173 -7.04 -3.63 9.40
CA LEU A 173 -6.67 -3.18 8.07
C LEU A 173 -5.19 -3.47 7.82
N GLU A 174 -4.83 -4.07 6.70
CA GLU A 174 -3.45 -4.08 6.21
C GLU A 174 -3.06 -2.69 5.71
N ASP A 175 -1.76 -2.44 5.63
CA ASP A 175 -1.26 -1.13 5.24
C ASP A 175 -1.50 -0.80 3.75
N ASP A 176 -1.77 -1.78 2.86
CA ASP A 176 -2.08 -1.54 1.44
C ASP A 176 -3.53 -1.21 1.10
N VAL A 177 -4.41 -1.08 2.09
CA VAL A 177 -5.82 -0.77 1.80
C VAL A 177 -6.00 0.72 1.50
N ALA A 178 -6.61 1.01 0.35
CA ALA A 178 -7.20 2.30 0.07
C ALA A 178 -8.71 2.24 0.40
N LEU A 179 -9.20 3.18 1.18
CA LEU A 179 -10.60 3.24 1.63
C LEU A 179 -11.35 4.32 0.85
N LEU A 180 -12.49 3.99 0.26
CA LEU A 180 -13.36 4.94 -0.44
C LEU A 180 -14.19 5.79 0.55
N PRO A 181 -14.68 6.96 0.12
CA PRO A 181 -15.54 7.80 0.94
C PRO A 181 -16.78 7.07 1.47
N GLY A 182 -17.13 7.30 2.74
CA GLY A 182 -18.29 6.67 3.40
C GLY A 182 -18.03 5.29 4.00
N PHE A 183 -16.81 4.75 3.86
CA PHE A 183 -16.42 3.46 4.44
C PHE A 183 -16.73 3.35 5.94
N GLY A 184 -16.27 4.34 6.73
CA GLY A 184 -16.42 4.31 8.18
C GLY A 184 -17.88 4.30 8.62
N ASP A 185 -18.72 5.11 7.97
CA ASP A 185 -20.16 5.19 8.26
C ASP A 185 -20.88 3.90 7.90
N ALA A 186 -20.55 3.30 6.75
CA ALA A 186 -21.17 2.07 6.29
C ALA A 186 -20.80 0.86 7.18
N VAL A 187 -19.51 0.71 7.56
CA VAL A 187 -19.09 -0.36 8.50
C VAL A 187 -19.71 -0.14 9.88
N THR A 188 -19.73 1.09 10.38
CA THR A 188 -20.32 1.40 11.71
C THR A 188 -21.82 1.13 11.73
N SER A 189 -22.54 1.49 10.67
CA SER A 189 -23.97 1.20 10.51
C SER A 189 -24.24 -0.30 10.51
N GLU A 190 -23.42 -1.08 9.80
CA GLU A 190 -23.57 -2.53 9.74
C GLU A 190 -23.30 -3.20 11.10
N LEU A 191 -22.24 -2.78 11.80
CA LEU A 191 -21.94 -3.25 13.14
C LEU A 191 -23.05 -2.89 14.14
N ALA A 192 -23.65 -1.71 14.00
CA ALA A 192 -24.79 -1.30 14.82
C ALA A 192 -26.03 -2.15 14.54
N ALA A 193 -26.31 -2.48 13.27
CA ALA A 193 -27.41 -3.37 12.88
C ALA A 193 -27.23 -4.78 13.45
N LEU A 194 -26.02 -5.34 13.40
CA LEU A 194 -25.69 -6.64 13.99
C LEU A 194 -25.86 -6.64 15.52
N ALA A 195 -25.43 -5.57 16.19
CA ALA A 195 -25.56 -5.44 17.64
C ALA A 195 -27.03 -5.26 18.07
N LEU A 196 -27.83 -4.49 17.34
CA LEU A 196 -29.29 -4.37 17.57
C LEU A 196 -30.03 -5.69 17.38
N ALA A 197 -29.57 -6.50 16.42
CA ALA A 197 -30.12 -7.82 16.17
C ALA A 197 -29.56 -8.91 17.10
N GLU A 198 -28.64 -8.59 18.02
CA GLU A 198 -27.93 -9.57 18.86
C GLU A 198 -27.33 -10.74 18.03
N ALA A 199 -26.89 -10.44 16.81
CA ALA A 199 -26.45 -11.45 15.87
C ALA A 199 -25.08 -12.03 16.27
N ARG A 200 -24.94 -13.36 16.21
CA ARG A 200 -23.66 -14.03 16.50
C ARG A 200 -22.77 -14.02 15.26
N TRP A 201 -21.61 -13.39 15.37
CA TRP A 201 -20.55 -13.39 14.34
C TRP A 201 -19.17 -13.31 15.00
N HIS A 202 -18.14 -13.76 14.28
CA HIS A 202 -16.74 -13.73 14.76
C HIS A 202 -15.84 -12.89 13.86
N LEU A 203 -16.03 -12.99 12.55
CA LEU A 203 -15.28 -12.22 11.56
C LEU A 203 -16.22 -11.74 10.45
N ILE A 204 -16.00 -10.54 9.93
CA ILE A 204 -16.66 -10.04 8.72
C ILE A 204 -15.55 -9.65 7.75
N HIS A 205 -15.49 -10.33 6.61
CA HIS A 205 -14.64 -9.90 5.50
C HIS A 205 -15.18 -8.59 4.94
N ILE A 206 -14.36 -7.54 5.01
CA ILE A 206 -14.67 -6.24 4.41
C ILE A 206 -14.14 -6.23 2.97
N HIS A 207 -12.85 -6.53 2.82
CA HIS A 207 -12.20 -6.72 1.53
C HIS A 207 -11.65 -8.13 1.46
N SER A 208 -12.08 -8.87 0.45
CA SER A 208 -11.64 -10.25 0.19
C SER A 208 -12.04 -10.66 -1.23
N SER A 209 -11.46 -11.74 -1.74
CA SER A 209 -11.94 -12.38 -2.96
C SER A 209 -12.51 -13.76 -2.67
N LYS A 210 -13.71 -14.00 -3.17
CA LYS A 210 -14.39 -15.29 -3.11
C LYS A 210 -13.73 -16.32 -4.03
N TYR A 211 -13.46 -17.52 -3.49
CA TYR A 211 -12.99 -18.67 -4.28
C TYR A 211 -14.11 -19.62 -4.67
N ALA A 212 -15.09 -19.80 -3.79
CA ALA A 212 -16.11 -20.80 -4.02
C ALA A 212 -17.11 -20.30 -5.07
N ARG A 213 -17.36 -21.08 -6.13
CA ARG A 213 -18.55 -20.90 -6.99
C ARG A 213 -19.86 -21.15 -6.25
N ARG A 214 -19.81 -21.69 -5.03
CA ARG A 214 -21.00 -21.82 -4.19
C ARG A 214 -21.52 -20.43 -3.88
N ARG A 215 -22.82 -20.22 -4.15
CA ARG A 215 -23.49 -18.98 -3.75
C ARG A 215 -23.41 -18.90 -2.24
N GLU A 216 -22.90 -17.77 -1.76
CA GLU A 216 -23.02 -17.49 -0.33
C GLU A 216 -24.47 -17.18 -0.06
N ARG A 217 -24.95 -17.64 1.08
CA ARG A 217 -26.34 -17.46 1.46
C ARG A 217 -26.44 -16.16 2.26
N PRO A 218 -27.51 -15.38 2.06
CA PRO A 218 -27.79 -14.25 2.93
C PRO A 218 -27.71 -14.67 4.40
N PHE A 219 -27.20 -13.79 5.23
CA PHE A 219 -27.07 -14.05 6.66
C PHE A 219 -28.44 -13.94 7.33
N ASP A 220 -29.11 -15.08 7.45
CA ASP A 220 -30.44 -15.19 8.07
C ASP A 220 -30.33 -15.43 9.59
N THR A 221 -30.29 -14.37 10.41
CA THR A 221 -30.58 -14.42 11.86
C THR A 221 -31.20 -13.09 12.33
N PRO A 222 -31.76 -13.02 13.56
CA PRO A 222 -33.20 -12.95 13.93
C PRO A 222 -34.10 -11.95 13.15
N GLU A 223 -35.42 -11.96 13.39
CA GLU A 223 -36.49 -11.22 12.67
C GLU A 223 -36.22 -9.71 12.40
N ASN A 224 -35.23 -9.12 13.08
CA ASN A 224 -34.91 -7.69 13.07
C ASN A 224 -33.62 -7.32 12.33
N TYR A 225 -32.78 -8.26 11.87
CA TYR A 225 -31.64 -7.91 11.02
C TYR A 225 -32.12 -7.54 9.61
N ARG A 226 -31.62 -6.43 9.08
CA ARG A 226 -31.98 -5.88 7.76
C ARG A 226 -30.72 -5.51 6.94
N GLY A 227 -29.54 -5.99 7.36
CA GLY A 227 -28.27 -5.69 6.70
C GLY A 227 -28.01 -6.55 5.46
N SER A 228 -26.88 -6.31 4.80
CA SER A 228 -26.53 -6.89 3.50
C SER A 228 -25.53 -8.05 3.57
N LEU A 229 -25.24 -8.58 4.77
CA LEU A 229 -24.20 -9.60 4.93
C LEU A 229 -24.64 -10.99 4.46
N TYR A 230 -23.64 -11.76 4.05
CA TYR A 230 -23.74 -13.15 3.65
C TYR A 230 -22.87 -14.02 4.57
N VAL A 231 -23.26 -15.29 4.74
CA VAL A 231 -22.38 -16.29 5.36
C VAL A 231 -21.20 -16.54 4.43
N ALA A 232 -19.99 -16.27 4.88
CA ALA A 232 -18.80 -16.37 4.05
C ALA A 232 -18.50 -17.83 3.67
N GLU A 233 -18.23 -18.04 2.39
CA GLU A 233 -17.59 -19.25 1.88
C GLU A 233 -16.07 -19.01 1.79
N HIS A 234 -15.28 -19.96 1.28
CA HIS A 234 -13.82 -19.83 1.25
C HIS A 234 -13.37 -18.53 0.53
N ARG A 235 -12.76 -17.59 1.28
CA ARG A 235 -12.34 -16.25 0.81
C ARG A 235 -10.84 -16.00 1.04
N LYS A 236 -10.10 -15.47 0.06
CA LYS A 236 -8.69 -14.99 0.26
C LYS A 236 -8.67 -13.49 0.51
N LEU A 237 -7.48 -13.02 0.85
CA LEU A 237 -7.10 -11.61 0.96
C LEU A 237 -7.74 -11.07 2.20
N LEU A 238 -6.93 -11.07 3.24
CA LEU A 238 -7.30 -10.60 4.55
C LEU A 238 -6.95 -9.11 4.74
N ASP A 239 -6.90 -8.35 3.63
CA ASP A 239 -6.51 -6.94 3.60
C ASP A 239 -7.38 -6.08 4.55
N ALA A 240 -8.68 -6.35 4.65
CA ALA A 240 -9.56 -5.66 5.59
C ALA A 240 -10.66 -6.57 6.15
N TYR A 241 -10.83 -6.59 7.47
CA TYR A 241 -11.90 -7.34 8.13
C TYR A 241 -12.28 -6.74 9.50
N CYS A 242 -13.52 -6.97 9.92
CA CYS A 242 -13.93 -6.78 11.31
C CYS A 242 -13.79 -8.09 12.08
N VAL A 243 -13.39 -8.02 13.34
CA VAL A 243 -13.43 -9.13 14.28
C VAL A 243 -14.23 -8.73 15.51
N SER A 244 -15.16 -9.58 15.94
CA SER A 244 -15.83 -9.39 17.22
C SER A 244 -14.90 -9.75 18.36
N GLN A 245 -15.14 -9.25 19.58
CA GLN A 245 -14.28 -9.57 20.72
C GLN A 245 -14.24 -11.09 21.00
N SER A 246 -15.36 -11.80 20.84
CA SER A 246 -15.40 -13.26 20.96
C SER A 246 -14.62 -13.95 19.85
N GLY A 247 -14.70 -13.45 18.62
CA GLY A 247 -13.88 -13.94 17.49
C GLY A 247 -12.39 -13.75 17.74
N ALA A 248 -11.99 -12.58 18.24
CA ALA A 248 -10.61 -12.27 18.57
C ALA A 248 -10.06 -13.21 19.67
N ARG A 249 -10.85 -13.53 20.69
CA ARG A 249 -10.47 -14.50 21.74
C ARG A 249 -10.26 -15.90 21.17
N ILE A 250 -11.10 -16.34 20.22
CA ILE A 250 -10.91 -17.63 19.53
C ILE A 250 -9.60 -17.62 18.73
N LEU A 251 -9.33 -16.54 17.99
CA LEU A 251 -8.11 -16.40 17.19
C LEU A 251 -6.84 -16.35 18.05
N ALA A 252 -6.82 -15.53 19.10
CA ALA A 252 -5.70 -15.40 20.04
C ALA A 252 -5.39 -16.74 20.74
N SER A 253 -6.42 -17.48 21.15
CA SER A 253 -6.26 -18.80 21.82
C SER A 253 -6.05 -19.97 20.85
N SER A 254 -6.11 -19.75 19.54
CA SER A 254 -5.95 -20.80 18.53
C SER A 254 -4.56 -21.44 18.54
N GLY A 255 -3.53 -20.71 19.00
CA GLY A 255 -2.14 -21.15 18.94
C GLY A 255 -1.57 -21.18 17.52
N TYR A 256 -2.10 -20.36 16.61
CA TYR A 256 -1.65 -20.23 15.22
C TYR A 256 -0.12 -20.12 15.05
N LEU A 257 0.57 -19.34 15.89
CA LEU A 257 2.03 -19.17 15.82
C LEU A 257 2.84 -20.46 16.00
N SER A 258 2.25 -21.51 16.58
CA SER A 258 2.89 -22.83 16.69
C SER A 258 2.81 -23.69 15.42
N HIS A 259 2.01 -23.26 14.44
CA HIS A 259 1.80 -23.92 13.15
C HIS A 259 1.56 -22.85 12.07
N LEU A 260 2.53 -21.96 11.88
CA LEU A 260 2.42 -20.79 10.99
C LEU A 260 2.47 -21.22 9.51
N PHE A 261 1.45 -20.82 8.76
CA PHE A 261 1.33 -20.85 7.29
C PHE A 261 0.59 -19.57 6.87
N PRO A 262 0.35 -19.25 5.59
CA PRO A 262 -0.24 -17.96 5.22
C PRO A 262 -1.56 -17.68 5.95
N VAL A 263 -1.71 -16.49 6.53
CA VAL A 263 -2.91 -16.11 7.30
C VAL A 263 -4.17 -16.10 6.42
N ASP A 264 -4.00 -15.75 5.14
CA ASP A 264 -5.01 -15.83 4.08
C ASP A 264 -5.57 -17.24 3.88
N ASP A 265 -4.83 -18.28 4.27
CA ASP A 265 -5.25 -19.68 4.19
C ASP A 265 -5.75 -20.18 5.56
N PHE A 266 -5.18 -19.65 6.65
CA PHE A 266 -5.59 -20.00 8.01
C PHE A 266 -7.02 -19.54 8.32
N ILE A 267 -7.37 -18.27 8.05
CA ILE A 267 -8.69 -17.73 8.38
C ILE A 267 -9.83 -18.49 7.68
N PRO A 268 -9.78 -18.77 6.36
CA PRO A 268 -10.83 -19.53 5.69
C PRO A 268 -10.95 -20.97 6.17
N ALA A 269 -9.84 -21.59 6.62
CA ALA A 269 -9.86 -22.93 7.22
C ALA A 269 -10.75 -23.00 8.47
N LEU A 270 -11.01 -21.88 9.14
CA LEU A 270 -11.78 -21.84 10.39
C LEU A 270 -13.29 -21.96 10.18
N TYR A 271 -13.81 -21.71 8.98
CA TYR A 271 -15.26 -21.66 8.75
C TYR A 271 -15.72 -22.34 7.45
N SER A 272 -14.83 -22.59 6.49
CA SER A 272 -15.18 -23.20 5.19
C SER A 272 -14.55 -24.59 5.02
N GLU A 273 -14.88 -25.29 3.93
CA GLU A 273 -14.14 -26.48 3.49
C GLU A 273 -12.79 -26.06 2.91
N HIS A 274 -11.74 -26.86 3.14
CA HIS A 274 -10.39 -26.63 2.62
C HIS A 274 -9.87 -27.90 1.92
N PRO A 275 -9.18 -27.81 0.77
CA PRO A 275 -8.63 -28.95 0.06
C PRO A 275 -7.47 -29.63 0.79
N ARG A 276 -6.91 -28.98 1.82
CA ARG A 276 -5.81 -29.46 2.64
C ARG A 276 -6.38 -30.04 3.92
N LEU A 277 -6.73 -31.33 3.89
CA LEU A 277 -7.26 -32.02 5.07
C LEU A 277 -6.26 -32.01 6.24
N ASP A 278 -4.97 -32.03 5.92
CA ASP A 278 -3.90 -31.87 6.89
C ASP A 278 -3.90 -30.49 7.58
N VAL A 279 -4.28 -29.41 6.87
CA VAL A 279 -4.54 -28.09 7.48
C VAL A 279 -5.78 -28.15 8.36
N MET A 280 -6.84 -28.82 7.91
CA MET A 280 -8.06 -29.02 8.72
C MET A 280 -7.79 -29.83 10.00
N ASP A 281 -6.76 -30.68 9.98
CA ASP A 281 -6.29 -31.47 11.10
C ASP A 281 -5.29 -30.74 12.02
N LEU A 282 -5.00 -29.47 11.75
CA LEU A 282 -4.16 -28.69 12.65
C LEU A 282 -4.90 -28.38 13.96
N PRO A 283 -4.24 -28.49 15.13
CA PRO A 283 -4.85 -28.12 16.40
C PRO A 283 -5.36 -26.68 16.44
N CYS A 284 -4.68 -25.74 15.77
CA CYS A 284 -5.10 -24.35 15.71
C CYS A 284 -6.39 -24.15 14.91
N VAL A 285 -6.58 -24.90 13.83
CA VAL A 285 -7.79 -24.88 13.01
C VAL A 285 -8.95 -25.56 13.73
N ARG A 286 -8.74 -26.79 14.26
CA ARG A 286 -9.78 -27.53 14.98
C ARG A 286 -10.32 -26.75 16.19
N ARG A 287 -9.45 -26.19 17.03
CA ARG A 287 -9.87 -25.40 18.21
C ARG A 287 -10.82 -24.27 17.84
N ALA A 288 -10.51 -23.52 16.78
CA ALA A 288 -11.37 -22.42 16.36
C ALA A 288 -12.68 -22.91 15.73
N ARG A 289 -12.64 -23.98 14.93
CA ARG A 289 -13.84 -24.61 14.36
C ARG A 289 -14.78 -25.15 15.44
N ASP A 290 -14.24 -25.85 16.44
CA ASP A 290 -14.99 -26.43 17.55
C ASP A 290 -15.63 -25.35 18.45
N ALA A 291 -15.02 -24.16 18.51
CA ALA A 291 -15.62 -22.98 19.15
C ALA A 291 -16.81 -22.38 18.34
N GLY A 292 -17.09 -22.93 17.16
CA GLY A 292 -18.16 -22.51 16.27
C GLY A 292 -17.87 -21.14 15.65
N PHE A 293 -16.67 -20.97 15.07
CA PHE A 293 -16.27 -19.74 14.37
C PHE A 293 -17.22 -19.46 13.19
N VAL A 294 -17.61 -18.20 13.03
CA VAL A 294 -18.62 -17.74 12.06
C VAL A 294 -18.04 -16.54 11.35
N ALA A 295 -17.78 -16.69 10.06
CA ALA A 295 -17.35 -15.60 9.19
C ALA A 295 -18.51 -15.16 8.29
N LEU A 296 -18.64 -13.85 8.17
CA LEU A 296 -19.57 -13.18 7.27
C LEU A 296 -18.78 -12.38 6.23
N THR A 297 -19.47 -11.88 5.21
CA THR A 297 -18.90 -11.06 4.15
C THR A 297 -19.97 -10.14 3.58
N PHE A 298 -19.55 -9.02 3.01
CA PHE A 298 -20.40 -8.26 2.09
C PHE A 298 -20.57 -9.02 0.78
N GLY A 299 -21.62 -8.67 0.02
CA GLY A 299 -21.79 -9.20 -1.33
C GLY A 299 -20.74 -8.65 -2.29
N ASP A 300 -20.37 -9.40 -3.33
CA ASP A 300 -19.29 -9.00 -4.24
C ASP A 300 -19.59 -7.68 -5.00
N ASP A 301 -20.86 -7.31 -5.12
CA ASP A 301 -21.32 -6.05 -5.73
C ASP A 301 -21.56 -4.92 -4.69
N ASP A 302 -21.25 -5.16 -3.41
CA ASP A 302 -21.48 -4.20 -2.33
C ASP A 302 -20.44 -3.07 -2.37
N ALA A 303 -20.91 -1.84 -2.20
CA ALA A 303 -20.08 -0.64 -2.23
C ALA A 303 -19.00 -0.62 -1.14
N LEU A 304 -19.13 -1.41 -0.05
CA LEU A 304 -18.07 -1.57 0.95
C LEU A 304 -16.95 -2.51 0.49
N GLN A 305 -17.30 -3.59 -0.23
CA GLN A 305 -16.31 -4.52 -0.77
C GLN A 305 -15.58 -3.90 -1.97
N GLN A 306 -16.27 -3.10 -2.78
CA GLN A 306 -15.67 -2.25 -3.82
C GLN A 306 -15.02 -0.98 -3.24
N GLY A 307 -15.46 -0.61 -2.03
CA GLY A 307 -15.01 0.52 -1.23
C GLY A 307 -13.62 0.37 -0.64
N VAL A 308 -13.02 -0.79 -0.78
CA VAL A 308 -11.65 -1.06 -0.40
C VAL A 308 -10.92 -1.57 -1.64
N ALA A 309 -9.91 -0.83 -2.09
CA ALA A 309 -9.06 -1.27 -3.18
C ALA A 309 -7.71 -1.73 -2.62
N SER A 310 -7.31 -2.97 -2.92
CA SER A 310 -5.92 -3.39 -2.72
C SER A 310 -5.03 -2.67 -3.72
N ASN A 311 -3.98 -1.98 -3.27
CA ASN A 311 -2.96 -1.34 -4.13
C ASN A 311 -2.04 -2.36 -4.85
N ARG A 312 -2.64 -3.34 -5.54
CA ARG A 312 -1.98 -4.47 -6.20
C ARG A 312 -1.12 -4.12 -7.42
N MET A 313 -1.19 -2.89 -7.91
CA MET A 313 -0.36 -2.40 -9.01
C MET A 313 1.10 -2.16 -8.59
N VAL A 314 1.38 -2.13 -7.29
CA VAL A 314 2.74 -2.12 -6.74
C VAL A 314 3.08 -3.56 -6.36
N GLY A 315 3.91 -4.23 -7.17
CA GLY A 315 4.32 -5.60 -6.93
C GLY A 315 4.70 -5.83 -5.47
N SER A 316 4.15 -6.86 -4.84
CA SER A 316 4.45 -7.18 -3.45
C SER A 316 5.96 -7.40 -3.30
N ASP A 317 6.60 -6.65 -2.40
CA ASP A 317 8.01 -6.84 -1.99
C ASP A 317 8.30 -8.24 -1.43
N SER A 318 7.26 -9.08 -1.27
CA SER A 318 7.35 -10.50 -0.96
C SER A 318 8.19 -11.31 -1.98
N ASN A 319 8.47 -10.77 -3.17
CA ASN A 319 9.35 -11.40 -4.16
C ASN A 319 10.85 -11.30 -3.84
N ARG A 320 11.27 -10.56 -2.80
CA ARG A 320 12.68 -10.31 -2.49
C ARG A 320 13.12 -10.88 -1.13
N ALA A 321 12.77 -12.12 -0.87
CA ALA A 321 13.57 -13.08 -0.10
C ALA A 321 12.88 -14.44 -0.16
N HIS A 322 13.43 -15.38 -0.92
CA HIS A 322 13.08 -16.77 -0.69
C HIS A 322 13.67 -17.17 0.65
N LEU A 323 12.88 -17.07 1.73
CA LEU A 323 13.16 -17.93 2.87
C LEU A 323 12.84 -19.35 2.37
N ILE A 324 13.86 -20.06 1.90
CA ILE A 324 13.75 -21.49 1.63
C ILE A 324 13.73 -22.17 3.01
N ALA A 325 12.61 -22.08 3.72
CA ALA A 325 12.30 -23.02 4.78
C ALA A 325 11.95 -24.36 4.11
N GLY A 326 13.00 -25.05 3.64
CA GLY A 326 12.89 -26.41 3.13
C GLY A 326 12.65 -27.37 4.29
N ASP A 327 11.55 -28.11 4.20
CA ASP A 327 11.31 -29.47 4.72
C ASP A 327 11.46 -29.80 6.22
N PHE A 328 11.75 -28.85 7.12
CA PHE A 328 12.01 -29.22 8.52
C PHE A 328 11.25 -28.47 9.62
N GLY A 329 10.09 -27.85 9.38
CA GLY A 329 9.33 -27.21 10.48
C GLY A 329 10.21 -26.38 11.41
N VAL A 330 11.11 -25.62 10.77
CA VAL A 330 12.29 -25.02 11.38
C VAL A 330 11.84 -23.97 12.39
N GLU A 331 12.42 -23.99 13.58
CA GLU A 331 12.28 -22.90 14.54
C GLU A 331 12.93 -21.66 13.92
N LEU A 332 12.18 -20.56 13.79
CA LEU A 332 12.70 -19.33 13.18
C LEU A 332 13.91 -18.85 13.98
N GLY A 333 15.10 -18.99 13.38
CA GLY A 333 16.40 -18.68 14.00
C GLY A 333 17.18 -19.87 14.58
N GLY A 334 16.85 -21.13 14.28
CA GLY A 334 17.73 -22.28 14.55
C GLY A 334 19.01 -22.31 13.68
N GLU A 335 19.98 -23.16 14.04
CA GLU A 335 21.26 -23.32 13.32
C GLU A 335 21.07 -23.67 11.83
N ASP A 336 20.01 -24.41 11.49
CA ASP A 336 19.67 -24.82 10.11
C ASP A 336 19.28 -23.64 9.17
N CYS A 337 18.98 -22.45 9.72
CA CYS A 337 18.56 -21.29 8.95
C CYS A 337 19.75 -20.49 8.38
N ALA A 338 20.97 -20.73 8.88
CA ALA A 338 22.17 -19.97 8.52
C ALA A 338 22.78 -20.37 7.16
N ASP A 339 22.69 -21.64 6.78
CA ASP A 339 23.36 -22.17 5.57
C ASP A 339 22.63 -21.83 4.25
N ALA A 340 21.34 -21.50 4.30
CA ALA A 340 20.54 -21.18 3.12
C ALA A 340 20.74 -19.74 2.59
N VAL A 341 21.36 -18.85 3.37
CA VAL A 341 21.49 -17.40 3.05
C VAL A 341 22.77 -17.09 2.25
N THR A 342 23.75 -17.98 2.25
CA THR A 342 25.10 -17.74 1.71
C THR A 342 25.26 -17.83 0.18
N ARG A 343 24.17 -17.92 -0.61
CA ARG A 343 24.25 -17.99 -2.09
C ARG A 343 23.36 -16.98 -2.83
N VAL A 344 23.31 -15.73 -2.38
CA VAL A 344 22.89 -14.60 -3.22
C VAL A 344 23.90 -13.46 -3.07
N GLY A 345 25.11 -13.69 -3.59
CA GLY A 345 26.11 -12.64 -3.69
C GLY A 345 25.69 -11.65 -4.76
N HIS A 346 25.16 -10.48 -4.40
CA HIS A 346 25.07 -9.27 -5.24
C HIS A 346 24.78 -8.00 -4.41
N ALA A 347 25.37 -7.87 -3.21
CA ALA A 347 25.26 -6.65 -2.40
C ALA A 347 26.47 -5.71 -2.50
N ASP A 348 27.59 -6.11 -3.13
CA ASP A 348 28.87 -5.38 -3.02
C ASP A 348 29.25 -4.49 -4.21
N LYS A 349 28.30 -4.00 -5.02
CA LYS A 349 28.62 -3.09 -6.15
C LYS A 349 27.64 -1.93 -6.37
N ILE A 350 27.11 -1.32 -5.31
CA ILE A 350 26.71 0.08 -5.36
C ILE A 350 27.78 0.85 -4.59
N SER A 351 28.76 1.38 -5.32
CA SER A 351 29.75 2.31 -4.80
C SER A 351 29.04 3.42 -4.03
N LYS A 352 29.38 3.56 -2.74
CA LYS A 352 28.93 4.60 -1.81
C LYS A 352 28.64 5.92 -2.52
N LEU A 353 27.36 6.28 -2.59
CA LEU A 353 26.95 7.65 -2.90
C LEU A 353 27.33 8.54 -1.71
N PRO A 354 27.85 9.75 -1.93
CA PRO A 354 28.28 10.60 -0.83
C PRO A 354 27.05 11.08 -0.03
N GLU A 355 27.09 10.96 1.29
CA GLU A 355 26.03 11.40 2.23
C GLU A 355 25.59 12.87 2.03
N THR A 356 26.33 13.65 1.23
CA THR A 356 26.12 15.07 0.92
C THR A 356 24.91 15.36 0.03
N CYS A 357 24.32 14.36 -0.66
CA CYS A 357 23.16 14.58 -1.54
C CYS A 357 21.80 14.39 -0.85
N ILE A 358 21.76 14.14 0.47
CA ILE A 358 20.54 13.86 1.22
C ILE A 358 20.37 14.91 2.31
N VAL A 359 19.22 15.59 2.33
CA VAL A 359 18.88 16.60 3.35
C VAL A 359 17.60 16.18 4.07
N ASN A 360 17.67 15.95 5.38
CA ASN A 360 16.50 15.60 6.18
C ASN A 360 15.63 16.84 6.46
N ILE A 361 14.32 16.71 6.29
CA ILE A 361 13.32 17.76 6.56
C ILE A 361 12.27 17.25 7.54
N HIS A 362 11.88 18.12 8.48
CA HIS A 362 10.99 17.75 9.59
C HIS A 362 9.57 18.34 9.50
N GLY A 363 9.32 19.26 8.56
CA GLY A 363 8.04 19.95 8.41
C GLY A 363 7.74 20.39 6.97
N ALA A 364 6.71 21.23 6.80
CA ALA A 364 6.27 21.77 5.51
C ALA A 364 7.27 22.72 4.85
N SER A 365 8.14 23.31 5.66
CA SER A 365 9.07 24.37 5.29
C SER A 365 10.49 23.96 5.65
N LEU A 366 11.46 24.42 4.85
CA LEU A 366 12.87 24.15 5.09
C LEU A 366 13.38 25.07 6.20
N SER A 367 14.15 24.53 7.14
CA SER A 367 14.97 25.40 7.97
C SER A 367 16.02 26.10 7.09
N PRO A 368 16.50 27.31 7.44
CA PRO A 368 17.57 27.97 6.70
C PRO A 368 18.82 27.09 6.51
N ALA A 369 19.13 26.23 7.48
CA ALA A 369 20.22 25.28 7.39
C ALA A 369 19.95 24.17 6.37
N CYS A 370 18.73 23.65 6.32
CA CYS A 370 18.32 22.66 5.30
C CYS A 370 18.34 23.26 3.89
N ALA A 371 17.85 24.50 3.73
CA ALA A 371 17.88 25.21 2.45
C ALA A 371 19.33 25.44 1.97
N ALA A 372 20.23 25.86 2.87
CA ALA A 372 21.65 26.02 2.55
C ALA A 372 22.33 24.70 2.16
N ALA A 373 22.03 23.61 2.87
CA ALA A 373 22.56 22.28 2.54
C ALA A 373 22.05 21.79 1.17
N ALA A 374 20.77 22.03 0.86
CA ALA A 374 20.19 21.71 -0.44
C ALA A 374 20.85 22.53 -1.57
N ALA A 375 21.07 23.83 -1.33
CA ALA A 375 21.78 24.71 -2.26
C ALA A 375 23.22 24.27 -2.52
N GLU A 376 23.95 23.82 -1.50
CA GLU A 376 25.31 23.30 -1.64
C GLU A 376 25.32 22.00 -2.46
N SER A 377 24.40 21.09 -2.18
CA SER A 377 24.24 19.84 -2.94
C SER A 377 23.95 20.14 -4.42
N LEU A 378 23.02 21.05 -4.72
CA LEU A 378 22.72 21.44 -6.11
C LEU A 378 23.94 22.05 -6.83
N LYS A 379 24.69 22.94 -6.17
CA LYS A 379 25.92 23.55 -6.74
C LYS A 379 26.99 22.52 -7.07
N ARG A 380 27.05 21.42 -6.31
CA ARG A 380 28.07 20.38 -6.47
C ARG A 380 27.64 19.23 -7.39
N HIS A 381 26.42 18.75 -7.19
CA HIS A 381 25.92 17.49 -7.73
C HIS A 381 24.78 17.66 -8.74
N SER A 382 24.31 18.87 -8.98
CA SER A 382 23.11 19.22 -9.78
C SER A 382 21.76 18.69 -9.27
N PHE A 383 21.75 17.86 -8.22
CA PHE A 383 20.54 17.38 -7.56
C PHE A 383 20.69 17.29 -6.04
N VAL A 384 19.58 17.13 -5.34
CA VAL A 384 19.49 16.81 -3.92
C VAL A 384 18.22 15.99 -3.64
N VAL A 385 18.29 15.10 -2.67
CA VAL A 385 17.14 14.36 -2.14
C VAL A 385 16.72 14.97 -0.81
N LEU A 386 15.49 15.48 -0.74
CA LEU A 386 14.89 15.93 0.51
C LEU A 386 14.20 14.75 1.19
N ARG A 387 14.76 14.30 2.31
CA ARG A 387 14.24 13.17 3.09
C ARG A 387 13.17 13.63 4.06
N LEU A 388 11.95 13.15 3.85
CA LEU A 388 10.81 13.49 4.71
C LEU A 388 10.82 12.68 6.02
N PRO A 389 10.12 13.16 7.07
CA PRO A 389 10.03 12.43 8.33
C PRO A 389 9.41 11.07 8.09
N SER A 390 9.86 10.09 8.85
CA SER A 390 9.41 8.70 8.72
C SER A 390 8.92 8.13 10.06
N ASP A 391 8.68 9.00 11.04
CA ASP A 391 8.22 8.72 12.41
C ASP A 391 6.86 9.40 12.69
N GLY A 392 6.45 9.52 13.96
CA GLY A 392 5.15 10.10 14.36
C GLY A 392 4.87 11.52 13.84
N ALA A 393 5.88 12.25 13.35
CA ALA A 393 5.73 13.57 12.71
C ALA A 393 5.10 13.50 11.31
N VAL A 394 5.05 12.31 10.68
CA VAL A 394 4.39 12.05 9.38
C VAL A 394 2.96 12.58 9.35
N LEU A 395 2.22 12.42 10.44
CA LEU A 395 0.80 12.75 10.51
C LEU A 395 0.50 14.26 10.49
N ALA A 396 1.50 15.10 10.71
CA ALA A 396 1.36 16.55 10.75
C ALA A 396 2.09 17.27 9.59
N ASN A 397 2.71 16.53 8.67
CA ASN A 397 3.47 17.15 7.57
C ASN A 397 2.56 17.39 6.34
N PRO A 398 2.21 18.63 6.01
CA PRO A 398 1.28 18.92 4.91
C PRO A 398 1.90 18.69 3.52
N LEU A 399 3.23 18.80 3.37
CA LEU A 399 3.91 18.44 2.11
C LEU A 399 3.80 16.93 1.87
N LEU A 400 3.92 16.13 2.93
CA LEU A 400 3.73 14.70 2.84
C LEU A 400 2.30 14.34 2.44
N HIS A 401 1.31 14.95 3.08
CA HIS A 401 -0.11 14.74 2.76
C HIS A 401 -0.43 15.12 1.31
N SER A 402 0.09 16.27 0.85
CA SER A 402 -0.15 16.71 -0.52
C SER A 402 0.48 15.80 -1.57
N ILE A 403 1.66 15.21 -1.30
CA ILE A 403 2.28 14.18 -2.15
C ILE A 403 1.38 12.94 -2.23
N VAL A 404 0.92 12.41 -1.08
CA VAL A 404 0.08 11.21 -1.00
C VAL A 404 -1.22 11.41 -1.79
N ASP A 405 -1.95 12.46 -1.45
CA ASP A 405 -3.31 12.70 -1.96
C ASP A 405 -3.27 12.93 -3.47
N THR A 406 -2.31 13.74 -3.93
CA THR A 406 -2.16 14.08 -5.35
C THR A 406 -1.78 12.85 -6.17
N GLU A 407 -0.80 12.07 -5.73
CA GLU A 407 -0.38 10.88 -6.49
C GLU A 407 -1.45 9.79 -6.50
N ALA A 408 -2.19 9.60 -5.41
CA ALA A 408 -3.32 8.66 -5.35
C ALA A 408 -4.43 9.04 -6.33
N LEU A 409 -4.81 10.32 -6.38
CA LEU A 409 -5.84 10.83 -7.29
C LEU A 409 -5.40 10.75 -8.76
N TRP A 410 -4.15 11.06 -9.07
CA TRP A 410 -3.62 10.89 -10.44
C TRP A 410 -3.54 9.42 -10.83
N THR A 411 -3.15 8.53 -9.92
CA THR A 411 -3.16 7.08 -10.16
C THR A 411 -4.57 6.59 -10.48
N GLN A 412 -5.58 7.05 -9.72
CA GLN A 412 -6.98 6.72 -9.99
C GLN A 412 -7.45 7.24 -11.36
N PHE A 413 -7.10 8.47 -11.72
CA PHE A 413 -7.41 9.04 -13.04
C PHE A 413 -6.76 8.23 -14.18
N PHE A 414 -5.50 7.84 -14.04
CA PHE A 414 -4.81 7.04 -15.05
C PHE A 414 -5.31 5.59 -15.09
N ALA A 415 -5.85 5.06 -14.00
CA ALA A 415 -6.46 3.74 -13.94
C ALA A 415 -7.94 3.71 -14.36
N SER A 416 -8.61 4.85 -14.59
CA SER A 416 -10.01 4.85 -14.98
C SER A 416 -10.17 4.33 -16.41
N ASP A 417 -10.45 3.04 -16.52
CA ASP A 417 -10.86 2.37 -17.75
C ASP A 417 -12.33 2.68 -18.01
N ASP A 418 -12.59 3.70 -18.84
CA ASP A 418 -13.84 3.70 -19.60
C ASP A 418 -13.61 2.85 -20.85
N ASP A 419 -14.52 1.93 -21.15
CA ASP A 419 -14.46 1.03 -22.32
C ASP A 419 -14.15 1.74 -23.65
N ASP A 420 -14.45 3.04 -23.74
CA ASP A 420 -14.06 3.86 -24.85
C ASP A 420 -12.86 4.79 -24.55
N GLY A 421 -12.63 5.27 -23.33
CA GLY A 421 -11.65 6.32 -22.95
C GLY A 421 -12.22 7.75 -22.95
N SER A 422 -13.53 7.92 -22.79
CA SER A 422 -14.25 9.20 -22.88
C SER A 422 -13.88 10.20 -21.79
N ILE A 423 -13.66 9.81 -20.53
CA ILE A 423 -13.24 10.75 -19.47
C ILE A 423 -11.86 11.35 -19.77
N LYS A 424 -10.87 10.53 -20.16
CA LYS A 424 -9.53 11.06 -20.50
C LYS A 424 -9.57 11.95 -21.75
N ARG A 425 -10.40 11.58 -22.74
CA ARG A 425 -10.59 12.36 -23.97
C ARG A 425 -11.32 13.68 -23.75
N SER A 426 -12.27 13.75 -22.81
CA SER A 426 -12.93 15.01 -22.46
C SER A 426 -11.93 15.99 -21.83
N CYS A 427 -10.87 15.47 -21.21
CA CYS A 427 -9.78 16.23 -20.62
C CYS A 427 -8.63 16.59 -21.59
N ILE A 428 -8.80 16.40 -22.91
CA ILE A 428 -7.82 16.87 -23.88
C ILE A 428 -7.87 18.41 -23.90
N GLY A 429 -6.84 19.02 -23.35
CA GLY A 429 -6.67 20.46 -23.37
C GLY A 429 -6.46 21.00 -24.79
N ARG A 430 -6.81 22.28 -24.99
CA ARG A 430 -6.30 23.07 -26.13
C ARG A 430 -4.94 23.74 -25.83
N GLY A 431 -4.27 23.29 -24.78
CA GLY A 431 -2.96 23.78 -24.34
C GLY A 431 -1.82 23.15 -25.14
N GLY A 432 -0.80 23.95 -25.40
CA GLY A 432 0.39 23.62 -26.19
C GLY A 432 1.18 24.90 -26.49
N ARG A 433 2.32 24.78 -27.16
CA ARG A 433 3.00 25.95 -27.72
C ARG A 433 2.28 26.37 -29.01
N ALA A 434 1.93 27.65 -29.14
CA ALA A 434 1.23 28.19 -30.30
C ALA A 434 1.83 29.52 -30.75
N GLY A 435 1.50 29.97 -31.97
CA GLY A 435 2.05 31.18 -32.57
C GLY A 435 3.37 30.98 -33.34
N GLU A 436 3.80 32.02 -34.05
CA GLU A 436 4.95 32.00 -34.97
C GLU A 436 6.30 31.75 -34.26
N HIS A 437 6.33 31.91 -32.93
CA HIS A 437 7.51 31.76 -32.08
C HIS A 437 7.46 30.58 -31.10
N ASN A 438 6.46 29.69 -31.20
CA ASN A 438 6.35 28.51 -30.36
C ASN A 438 6.29 28.87 -28.85
N GLU A 439 5.47 29.86 -28.50
CA GLU A 439 5.33 30.40 -27.14
C GLU A 439 4.47 29.47 -26.28
N LEU A 440 4.87 29.24 -25.02
CA LEU A 440 4.10 28.46 -24.07
C LEU A 440 2.81 29.21 -23.74
N MET A 441 1.65 28.61 -24.02
CA MET A 441 0.39 29.22 -23.65
C MET A 441 0.24 29.14 -22.12
N CYS A 442 0.42 30.27 -21.42
CA CYS A 442 0.33 30.38 -19.93
C CYS A 442 -1.08 30.12 -19.36
N HIS A 443 -1.95 29.43 -20.11
CA HIS A 443 -3.39 29.26 -19.89
C HIS A 443 -3.80 27.80 -20.19
N GLY A 444 -2.88 26.85 -20.04
CA GLY A 444 -3.04 25.49 -20.55
C GLY A 444 -3.08 24.44 -19.45
N CYS A 445 -4.07 23.57 -19.50
CA CYS A 445 -3.99 22.24 -18.90
C CYS A 445 -4.53 21.19 -19.88
N GLY A 446 -4.15 19.93 -19.73
CA GLY A 446 -4.75 18.87 -20.53
C GLY A 446 -4.00 17.54 -20.57
N TRP A 447 -4.75 16.50 -20.92
CA TRP A 447 -4.26 15.14 -21.11
C TRP A 447 -3.71 14.93 -22.53
N THR A 448 -2.57 14.24 -22.62
CA THR A 448 -2.00 13.75 -23.89
C THR A 448 -1.49 12.33 -23.74
N LYS A 449 -1.60 11.53 -24.81
CA LYS A 449 -1.11 10.15 -24.86
C LYS A 449 -0.02 10.00 -25.89
N GLN A 450 1.07 9.38 -25.48
CA GLN A 450 2.21 9.03 -26.33
C GLN A 450 2.41 7.50 -26.35
N ARG A 451 3.43 7.04 -27.08
CA ARG A 451 3.70 5.60 -27.28
C ARG A 451 4.00 4.85 -25.98
N LEU A 452 4.78 5.47 -25.07
CA LEU A 452 5.31 4.83 -23.85
C LEU A 452 4.75 5.41 -22.55
N ARG A 453 3.98 6.50 -22.65
CA ARG A 453 3.40 7.19 -21.51
C ARG A 453 2.15 7.96 -21.91
N GLU A 454 1.35 8.29 -20.93
CA GLU A 454 0.40 9.39 -20.99
C GLU A 454 0.77 10.43 -19.93
N GLN A 455 0.33 11.68 -20.15
CA GLN A 455 0.62 12.79 -19.25
C GLN A 455 -0.60 13.71 -19.13
N TYR A 456 -0.75 14.31 -17.97
CA TYR A 456 -1.66 15.43 -17.74
C TYR A 456 -0.82 16.63 -17.33
N HIS A 457 -0.89 17.69 -18.12
CA HIS A 457 -0.10 18.91 -17.93
C HIS A 457 -0.96 20.02 -17.33
N ILE A 458 -0.40 20.80 -16.41
CA ILE A 458 -1.07 21.96 -15.78
C ILE A 458 -0.09 23.12 -15.66
N VAL A 459 -0.48 24.30 -16.15
CA VAL A 459 0.19 25.57 -15.82
C VAL A 459 -0.43 26.15 -14.55
N CYS A 460 0.39 26.41 -13.53
CA CYS A 460 -0.08 26.77 -12.18
C CYS A 460 -0.80 28.13 -12.15
N GLY A 461 -0.37 29.13 -12.92
CA GLY A 461 -1.04 30.42 -13.01
C GLY A 461 -2.44 30.35 -13.66
N ALA A 462 -2.79 29.20 -14.22
CA ALA A 462 -4.01 28.99 -14.97
C ALA A 462 -5.00 28.05 -14.25
N TRP A 463 -4.95 27.96 -12.92
CA TRP A 463 -5.93 27.19 -12.15
C TRP A 463 -7.35 27.60 -12.55
N PRO A 464 -8.23 26.65 -12.91
CA PRO A 464 -9.59 27.01 -13.28
C PRO A 464 -10.35 27.58 -12.09
N ALA A 465 -11.18 28.59 -12.34
CA ALA A 465 -12.17 29.07 -11.36
C ALA A 465 -13.15 27.93 -11.01
N GLU A 466 -13.82 28.05 -9.85
CA GLU A 466 -14.59 27.00 -9.15
C GLU A 466 -15.63 26.21 -9.99
N ASP A 467 -16.00 26.66 -11.21
CA ASP A 467 -16.96 26.03 -12.13
C ASP A 467 -16.31 25.31 -13.34
N ALA A 468 -15.19 24.61 -13.11
CA ALA A 468 -14.36 23.94 -14.14
C ALA A 468 -14.99 22.71 -14.82
N THR A 469 -16.22 22.32 -14.47
CA THR A 469 -16.91 21.13 -15.03
C THR A 469 -17.81 21.45 -16.22
N SER A 470 -17.89 22.70 -16.66
CA SER A 470 -18.69 23.07 -17.85
C SER A 470 -17.95 22.70 -19.15
N SER A 471 -18.68 22.13 -20.11
CA SER A 471 -18.16 21.75 -21.45
C SER A 471 -17.69 22.94 -22.31
N SER A 472 -17.78 24.16 -21.79
CA SER A 472 -17.36 25.42 -22.42
C SER A 472 -16.05 25.99 -21.84
N SER A 473 -15.51 25.42 -20.76
CA SER A 473 -14.25 25.85 -20.17
C SER A 473 -13.05 25.42 -21.03
N PRO A 474 -12.06 26.28 -21.30
CA PRO A 474 -10.79 25.86 -21.91
C PRO A 474 -9.93 25.00 -20.97
N TYR A 475 -10.33 24.90 -19.70
CA TYR A 475 -9.69 24.13 -18.64
C TYR A 475 -10.59 22.95 -18.26
N VAL A 476 -10.20 21.72 -18.59
CA VAL A 476 -10.99 20.52 -18.26
C VAL A 476 -10.19 19.63 -17.31
N MET A 477 -10.34 19.90 -16.02
CA MET A 477 -9.78 19.05 -14.95
C MET A 477 -10.59 17.76 -14.82
N PRO A 478 -9.97 16.61 -14.46
CA PRO A 478 -10.69 15.34 -14.35
C PRO A 478 -11.78 15.34 -13.28
N SER A 479 -11.51 16.00 -12.15
CA SER A 479 -12.44 16.17 -11.04
C SER A 479 -12.03 17.34 -10.16
N ARG A 480 -12.97 17.81 -9.33
CA ARG A 480 -12.69 18.82 -8.30
C ARG A 480 -11.60 18.36 -7.32
N ALA A 481 -11.64 17.10 -6.90
CA ALA A 481 -10.66 16.52 -5.98
C ALA A 481 -9.24 16.54 -6.57
N VAL A 482 -9.06 16.12 -7.83
CA VAL A 482 -7.76 16.17 -8.53
C VAL A 482 -7.25 17.61 -8.62
N SER A 483 -8.13 18.56 -8.89
CA SER A 483 -7.78 19.98 -8.97
C SER A 483 -7.34 20.55 -7.63
N GLU A 484 -8.10 20.29 -6.55
CA GLU A 484 -7.78 20.79 -5.21
C GLU A 484 -6.48 20.20 -4.68
N ALA A 485 -6.28 18.88 -4.82
CA ALA A 485 -5.05 18.20 -4.38
C ALA A 485 -3.82 18.71 -5.16
N SER A 486 -3.92 18.81 -6.50
CA SER A 486 -2.81 19.30 -7.33
C SER A 486 -2.42 20.73 -7.00
N ARG A 487 -3.39 21.60 -6.67
CA ARG A 487 -3.11 22.97 -6.21
C ARG A 487 -2.35 22.97 -4.89
N VAL A 488 -2.82 22.22 -3.89
CA VAL A 488 -2.15 22.12 -2.58
C VAL A 488 -0.74 21.56 -2.72
N PHE A 489 -0.54 20.56 -3.58
CA PHE A 489 0.79 20.03 -3.88
C PHE A 489 1.70 21.06 -4.54
N ALA A 490 1.20 21.77 -5.56
CA ALA A 490 1.97 22.80 -6.25
C ALA A 490 2.39 23.94 -5.29
N ASP A 491 1.47 24.38 -4.41
CA ASP A 491 1.76 25.40 -3.40
C ASP A 491 2.87 24.92 -2.43
N CYS A 492 2.77 23.68 -1.93
CA CYS A 492 3.79 23.10 -1.06
C CYS A 492 5.16 22.99 -1.76
N MET A 493 5.19 22.53 -3.00
CA MET A 493 6.43 22.41 -3.78
C MET A 493 7.03 23.77 -4.10
N ARG A 494 6.20 24.77 -4.44
CA ARG A 494 6.61 26.15 -4.70
C ARG A 494 7.30 26.75 -3.48
N ASP A 495 6.71 26.61 -2.29
CA ASP A 495 7.27 27.13 -1.05
C ASP A 495 8.64 26.54 -0.74
N VAL A 496 8.81 25.22 -0.94
CA VAL A 496 10.10 24.54 -0.76
C VAL A 496 11.10 25.00 -1.82
N ALA A 497 10.68 25.10 -3.08
CA ALA A 497 11.52 25.54 -4.19
C ALA A 497 12.06 26.97 -3.97
N ILE A 498 11.19 27.91 -3.58
CA ILE A 498 11.56 29.30 -3.30
C ILE A 498 12.62 29.39 -2.21
N GLN A 499 12.50 28.58 -1.14
CA GLN A 499 13.49 28.57 -0.06
C GLN A 499 14.86 28.08 -0.53
N ILE A 500 14.90 27.05 -1.38
CA ILE A 500 16.15 26.54 -1.97
C ILE A 500 16.76 27.57 -2.94
N VAL A 501 15.94 28.12 -3.86
CA VAL A 501 16.41 29.12 -4.82
C VAL A 501 16.91 30.37 -4.11
N SER A 502 16.20 30.85 -3.08
CA SER A 502 16.62 32.02 -2.29
C SER A 502 17.99 31.80 -1.63
N ALA A 503 18.31 30.58 -1.19
CA ALA A 503 19.63 30.24 -0.66
C ALA A 503 20.74 30.17 -1.74
N ILE A 504 20.39 30.08 -3.02
CA ILE A 504 21.32 30.07 -4.16
C ILE A 504 21.48 31.48 -4.74
N THR A 505 20.35 32.11 -5.09
CA THR A 505 20.20 33.35 -5.84
C THR A 505 18.88 34.03 -5.46
N PRO A 506 18.88 34.94 -4.47
CA PRO A 506 17.70 35.74 -4.13
C PRO A 506 17.15 36.53 -5.32
N GLU A 507 18.02 36.96 -6.24
CA GLU A 507 17.66 37.75 -7.42
C GLU A 507 16.76 36.97 -8.39
N ALA A 508 16.89 35.64 -8.46
CA ALA A 508 16.01 34.80 -9.27
C ALA A 508 14.58 34.71 -8.69
N VAL A 509 14.46 34.77 -7.36
CA VAL A 509 13.15 34.75 -6.67
C VAL A 509 12.40 36.06 -6.93
N GLU A 510 13.10 37.19 -6.99
CA GLU A 510 12.52 38.50 -7.31
C GLU A 510 11.93 38.56 -8.74
N GLN A 511 12.39 37.68 -9.64
CA GLN A 511 11.91 37.58 -11.02
C GLN A 511 10.72 36.63 -11.19
N LEU A 512 10.28 35.96 -10.12
CA LEU A 512 9.12 35.09 -10.20
C LEU A 512 7.84 35.92 -10.42
N PRO A 513 6.98 35.54 -11.37
CA PRO A 513 5.72 36.22 -11.58
C PRO A 513 4.78 36.05 -10.37
N PRO A 514 3.81 36.96 -10.18
CA PRO A 514 2.68 36.76 -9.26
C PRO A 514 1.98 35.42 -9.49
N LEU A 515 1.33 34.88 -8.45
CA LEU A 515 0.70 33.55 -8.48
C LEU A 515 -0.35 33.42 -9.60
N GLU A 516 -1.08 34.50 -9.91
CA GLU A 516 -2.09 34.56 -10.96
C GLU A 516 -1.50 34.48 -12.38
N SER A 517 -0.18 34.61 -12.49
CA SER A 517 0.60 34.52 -13.72
C SER A 517 1.75 33.52 -13.59
N ASP A 518 1.64 32.58 -12.65
CA ASP A 518 2.68 31.59 -12.37
C ASP A 518 2.91 30.68 -13.59
N ALA A 519 4.07 30.86 -14.23
CA ALA A 519 4.47 30.06 -15.38
C ALA A 519 4.91 28.63 -14.99
N SER A 520 4.98 28.33 -13.68
CA SER A 520 5.34 27.01 -13.16
C SER A 520 4.39 25.92 -13.64
N VAL A 521 4.91 24.72 -13.78
CA VAL A 521 4.19 23.59 -14.37
C VAL A 521 4.07 22.46 -13.37
N LEU A 522 2.92 21.79 -13.39
CA LEU A 522 2.71 20.50 -12.77
C LEU A 522 2.37 19.48 -13.86
N ASP A 523 3.19 18.45 -13.98
CA ASP A 523 2.97 17.34 -14.90
C ASP A 523 2.75 16.04 -14.11
N ALA A 524 1.61 15.41 -14.32
CA ALA A 524 1.35 14.05 -13.89
C ALA A 524 1.63 13.09 -15.05
N PHE A 525 2.57 12.18 -14.87
CA PHE A 525 2.96 11.17 -15.86
C PHE A 525 2.49 9.79 -15.46
N HIS A 526 2.06 9.02 -16.44
CA HIS A 526 1.84 7.59 -16.32
C HIS A 526 2.63 6.84 -17.41
N TYR A 527 3.66 6.11 -16.99
CA TYR A 527 4.53 5.32 -17.85
C TYR A 527 4.07 3.86 -17.88
N PHE A 528 3.79 3.35 -19.07
CA PHE A 528 3.25 2.01 -19.25
C PHE A 528 4.28 0.90 -19.00
N ASN A 529 5.59 1.23 -19.02
CA ASN A 529 6.70 0.27 -18.90
C ASN A 529 6.61 -0.91 -19.89
N ASP A 530 6.04 -0.67 -21.07
CA ASP A 530 5.88 -1.66 -22.12
C ASP A 530 7.21 -1.86 -22.89
N SER A 531 8.02 -2.81 -22.41
CA SER A 531 9.31 -3.17 -23.01
C SER A 531 9.20 -3.61 -24.48
N SER A 532 8.04 -4.12 -24.93
CA SER A 532 7.84 -4.46 -26.36
C SER A 532 7.82 -3.21 -27.24
N LYS A 533 7.53 -2.04 -26.67
CA LYS A 533 7.43 -0.76 -27.36
C LYS A 533 8.70 0.08 -27.27
N SER A 534 9.75 -0.32 -26.56
CA SER A 534 11.00 0.45 -26.44
C SER A 534 12.24 -0.41 -26.64
N ALA A 535 13.03 -0.12 -27.68
CA ALA A 535 14.26 -0.87 -27.99
C ALA A 535 15.38 -0.65 -26.95
N ASN A 536 15.38 0.51 -26.28
CA ASN A 536 16.43 0.91 -25.33
C ASN A 536 15.94 0.95 -23.87
N LEU A 537 14.79 0.35 -23.57
CA LEU A 537 14.19 0.33 -22.22
C LEU A 537 14.10 1.71 -21.56
N THR A 538 13.88 2.75 -22.37
CA THR A 538 13.78 4.15 -21.92
C THR A 538 12.36 4.65 -22.22
N ASN A 539 11.69 5.18 -21.21
CA ASN A 539 10.36 5.80 -21.30
C ASN A 539 10.43 7.28 -21.67
N MET A 540 11.47 7.96 -21.19
CA MET A 540 11.76 9.37 -21.46
C MET A 540 13.28 9.53 -21.61
N SER A 541 13.73 10.02 -22.76
CA SER A 541 15.15 10.18 -23.08
C SER A 541 15.82 11.22 -22.18
N ALA A 542 17.16 11.18 -22.12
CA ALA A 542 17.94 12.20 -21.44
C ALA A 542 17.62 13.59 -21.97
N HIS A 543 17.28 14.51 -21.07
CA HIS A 543 17.00 15.92 -21.34
C HIS A 543 17.21 16.75 -20.07
N THR A 544 17.07 18.07 -20.20
CA THR A 544 17.02 19.03 -19.10
C THR A 544 15.67 19.72 -19.12
N ASP A 545 15.24 20.23 -17.97
CA ASP A 545 13.98 20.94 -17.84
C ASP A 545 14.18 22.45 -17.94
N PRO A 546 13.17 23.19 -18.43
CA PRO A 546 13.15 24.64 -18.35
C PRO A 546 12.91 25.12 -16.91
N GLY A 547 13.29 26.38 -16.63
CA GLY A 547 13.04 27.00 -15.33
C GLY A 547 14.18 26.87 -14.34
N LEU A 548 13.89 27.10 -13.06
CA LEU A 548 14.87 27.17 -11.98
C LEU A 548 15.13 25.80 -11.34
N LEU A 549 14.06 25.09 -10.97
CA LEU A 549 14.14 23.79 -10.31
C LEU A 549 13.03 22.88 -10.80
N THR A 550 13.35 21.59 -10.90
CA THR A 550 12.36 20.53 -11.01
C THR A 550 12.32 19.74 -9.71
N MET A 551 11.11 19.39 -9.28
CA MET A 551 10.85 18.65 -8.05
C MET A 551 9.88 17.50 -8.35
N THR A 552 10.17 16.30 -7.87
CA THR A 552 9.24 15.17 -7.99
C THR A 552 9.36 14.23 -6.79
N SER A 553 8.24 13.64 -6.38
CA SER A 553 8.26 12.58 -5.38
C SER A 553 8.89 11.31 -5.96
N THR A 554 9.52 10.53 -5.08
CA THR A 554 10.00 9.19 -5.44
C THR A 554 8.84 8.24 -5.75
N SER A 555 9.01 7.41 -6.78
CA SER A 555 8.01 6.42 -7.18
C SER A 555 8.36 5.03 -6.63
N PHE A 556 7.34 4.17 -6.47
CA PHE A 556 7.54 2.76 -6.12
C PHE A 556 8.15 1.94 -7.25
N VAL A 557 7.85 2.31 -8.49
CA VAL A 557 8.41 1.69 -9.67
C VAL A 557 9.59 2.55 -10.08
N ALA A 558 10.81 2.06 -9.84
CA ALA A 558 12.01 2.82 -10.15
C ALA A 558 12.09 3.12 -11.64
N GLY A 559 12.76 4.23 -11.96
CA GLY A 559 13.00 4.60 -13.34
C GLY A 559 13.68 5.94 -13.50
N LEU A 560 13.56 6.85 -12.53
CA LEU A 560 14.19 8.16 -12.63
C LEU A 560 15.71 8.02 -12.43
N GLU A 561 16.46 8.49 -13.42
CA GLU A 561 17.90 8.63 -13.32
C GLU A 561 18.29 10.08 -13.55
N VAL A 562 19.11 10.63 -12.66
CA VAL A 562 19.67 11.98 -12.76
C VAL A 562 21.17 11.91 -12.97
N GLN A 563 21.74 12.82 -13.73
CA GLN A 563 23.18 12.87 -13.92
C GLN A 563 23.83 13.72 -12.82
N ASP A 564 24.75 13.13 -12.05
CA ASP A 564 25.55 13.86 -11.06
C ASP A 564 26.60 14.71 -11.77
N ALA A 565 26.52 16.03 -11.64
CA ALA A 565 27.48 16.95 -12.26
C ALA A 565 28.93 16.74 -11.81
N SER A 566 29.15 16.25 -10.58
CA SER A 566 30.50 16.08 -10.04
C SER A 566 31.23 14.85 -10.58
N THR A 567 30.49 13.80 -10.93
CA THR A 567 31.05 12.52 -11.40
C THR A 567 30.72 12.21 -12.85
N GLY A 568 29.71 12.87 -13.43
CA GLY A 568 29.14 12.57 -14.73
C GLY A 568 28.29 11.29 -14.79
N ALA A 569 28.12 10.60 -13.65
CA ALA A 569 27.41 9.32 -13.56
C ALA A 569 25.89 9.51 -13.58
N TRP A 570 25.18 8.57 -14.20
CA TRP A 570 23.74 8.44 -14.08
C TRP A 570 23.40 7.75 -12.76
N ILE A 571 22.65 8.43 -11.91
CA ILE A 571 22.29 8.01 -10.57
C ILE A 571 20.81 7.58 -10.58
N PRO A 572 20.50 6.31 -10.31
CA PRO A 572 19.12 5.88 -10.09
C PRO A 572 18.64 6.42 -8.75
N VAL A 573 17.84 7.48 -8.77
CA VAL A 573 17.53 8.24 -7.54
C VAL A 573 16.63 7.47 -6.60
N GLU A 574 15.76 6.58 -7.10
CA GLU A 574 14.93 5.75 -6.22
C GLU A 574 15.77 4.78 -5.38
N ALA A 575 17.01 4.44 -5.79
CA ALA A 575 17.94 3.63 -4.97
C ALA A 575 18.59 4.43 -3.82
N LEU A 576 18.57 5.76 -3.89
CA LEU A 576 19.07 6.67 -2.85
C LEU A 576 18.04 6.98 -1.77
N CYS A 577 16.79 6.88 -2.15
CA CYS A 577 15.68 7.29 -1.32
C CYS A 577 15.25 6.12 -0.45
N SER A 578 14.68 6.42 0.72
CA SER A 578 13.75 5.45 1.29
C SER A 578 12.51 5.63 0.44
N PRO A 579 12.18 4.71 -0.49
CA PRO A 579 11.07 4.92 -1.40
C PRO A 579 9.88 5.27 -0.52
N MET A 580 9.18 6.34 -0.90
CA MET A 580 7.76 6.56 -0.64
C MET A 580 7.38 8.04 -0.56
N PHE A 581 8.27 8.96 -0.19
CA PHE A 581 7.91 10.38 -0.08
C PHE A 581 9.03 11.35 -0.38
N ASP A 582 10.29 10.91 -0.28
CA ASP A 582 11.44 11.76 -0.52
C ASP A 582 11.26 12.53 -1.83
N VAL A 583 11.57 13.83 -1.78
CA VAL A 583 11.43 14.73 -2.91
C VAL A 583 12.79 14.86 -3.56
N VAL A 584 12.87 14.46 -4.83
CA VAL A 584 14.07 14.67 -5.63
C VAL A 584 13.97 16.06 -6.24
N VAL A 585 14.99 16.87 -5.98
CA VAL A 585 15.10 18.24 -6.49
C VAL A 585 16.33 18.31 -7.38
N PHE A 586 16.18 18.83 -8.59
CA PHE A 586 17.30 18.98 -9.51
C PHE A 586 17.26 20.29 -10.29
N ALA A 587 18.45 20.79 -10.61
CA ALA A 587 18.64 22.10 -11.24
C ALA A 587 18.19 22.09 -12.70
N ALA A 588 17.35 23.07 -13.05
CA ALA A 588 16.84 23.28 -14.40
C ALA A 588 17.62 24.38 -15.15
N ASP A 589 17.33 24.57 -16.43
CA ASP A 589 18.13 25.35 -17.39
C ASP A 589 18.42 26.80 -16.93
N VAL A 590 17.44 27.50 -16.37
CA VAL A 590 17.57 28.90 -15.94
C VAL A 590 18.51 29.02 -14.75
N LEU A 591 18.48 28.07 -13.82
CA LEU A 591 19.39 28.07 -12.67
C LEU A 591 20.86 27.89 -13.10
N GLY A 592 21.07 27.30 -14.28
CA GLY A 592 22.35 27.25 -14.99
C GLY A 592 23.03 28.62 -15.13
N SER A 593 22.24 29.66 -15.41
CA SER A 593 22.75 31.04 -15.56
C SER A 593 23.30 31.65 -14.26
N TYR A 594 22.97 31.05 -13.10
CA TYR A 594 23.44 31.45 -11.77
C TYR A 594 24.60 30.58 -11.27
N GLY A 595 25.26 29.82 -12.16
CA GLY A 595 26.45 29.05 -11.84
C GLY A 595 26.18 27.71 -11.14
N VAL A 596 24.95 27.21 -11.17
CA VAL A 596 24.59 25.85 -10.74
C VAL A 596 24.64 24.92 -11.96
N PRO A 597 25.28 23.74 -11.88
CA PRO A 597 25.25 22.81 -13.01
C PRO A 597 23.82 22.32 -13.27
N VAL A 598 23.38 22.36 -14.53
CA VAL A 598 22.07 21.88 -14.96
C VAL A 598 22.03 20.36 -14.92
N CYS A 599 20.96 19.79 -14.39
CA CYS A 599 20.82 18.35 -14.23
C CYS A 599 20.15 17.71 -15.43
N ALA A 600 20.91 16.93 -16.20
CA ALA A 600 20.30 16.00 -17.15
C ALA A 600 19.58 14.88 -16.38
N HIS A 601 18.40 14.49 -16.85
CA HIS A 601 17.64 13.40 -16.25
C HIS A 601 16.91 12.58 -17.33
N ARG A 602 16.53 11.35 -16.99
CA ARG A 602 15.80 10.43 -17.88
C ARG A 602 14.91 9.49 -17.06
N VAL A 603 13.92 8.90 -17.72
CA VAL A 603 13.09 7.84 -17.11
C VAL A 603 13.29 6.54 -17.87
N THR A 604 13.89 5.57 -17.20
CA THR A 604 14.12 4.21 -17.69
C THR A 604 12.98 3.28 -17.27
N MET A 605 12.85 2.15 -17.96
CA MET A 605 11.99 1.06 -17.53
C MET A 605 12.72 0.27 -16.43
N PRO A 606 12.00 -0.24 -15.43
CA PRO A 606 12.59 -1.06 -14.39
C PRO A 606 13.24 -2.32 -14.97
N THR A 607 14.27 -2.83 -14.29
CA THR A 607 15.01 -4.01 -14.77
C THR A 607 14.09 -5.25 -14.77
N PRO A 608 14.00 -6.01 -15.87
CA PRO A 608 13.16 -7.20 -15.96
C PRO A 608 13.39 -8.16 -14.77
N GLY A 609 12.31 -8.53 -14.07
CA GLY A 609 12.33 -9.50 -12.97
C GLY A 609 12.67 -8.93 -11.58
N LYS A 610 12.95 -7.63 -11.45
CA LYS A 610 13.22 -6.98 -10.15
C LYS A 610 12.09 -6.06 -9.70
N GLU A 611 11.51 -5.29 -10.62
CA GLU A 611 10.37 -4.38 -10.40
C GLU A 611 9.53 -4.42 -11.69
N SER A 612 8.22 -4.65 -11.57
CA SER A 612 7.31 -4.74 -12.71
C SER A 612 6.01 -4.00 -12.38
N GLY A 613 5.53 -3.17 -13.31
CA GLY A 613 4.30 -2.40 -13.14
C GLY A 613 4.39 -1.10 -13.91
N GLU A 614 3.26 -0.41 -14.03
CA GLU A 614 3.22 0.95 -14.57
C GLU A 614 3.75 1.94 -13.53
N ARG A 615 4.30 3.08 -13.97
CA ARG A 615 4.88 4.09 -13.07
C ARG A 615 4.11 5.38 -13.16
N VAL A 616 3.62 5.90 -12.04
CA VAL A 616 3.08 7.26 -11.93
C VAL A 616 4.14 8.19 -11.34
N SER A 617 4.23 9.42 -11.86
CA SER A 617 5.04 10.51 -11.32
C SER A 617 4.20 11.77 -11.29
N VAL A 618 4.37 12.59 -10.26
CA VAL A 618 3.93 13.99 -10.28
C VAL A 618 5.18 14.87 -10.19
N VAL A 619 5.35 15.75 -11.16
CA VAL A 619 6.53 16.60 -11.35
C VAL A 619 6.09 18.05 -11.27
N TYR A 620 6.79 18.84 -10.47
CA TYR A 620 6.62 20.28 -10.37
C TYR A 620 7.87 20.99 -10.90
N GLU A 621 7.70 21.93 -11.81
CA GLU A 621 8.77 22.75 -12.37
C GLU A 621 8.55 24.21 -11.98
N LEU A 622 9.46 24.77 -11.18
CA LEU A 622 9.46 26.19 -10.85
C LEU A 622 10.01 26.99 -12.03
N ARG A 623 9.17 27.79 -12.69
CA ARG A 623 9.56 28.56 -13.88
C ARG A 623 9.53 30.07 -13.63
N VAL A 624 10.41 30.78 -14.32
CA VAL A 624 10.33 32.24 -14.50
C VAL A 624 9.54 32.55 -15.78
N SER A 625 8.94 33.74 -15.85
CA SER A 625 8.08 34.19 -16.94
C SER A 625 8.77 34.24 -18.30
#